data_AF-A0A7G6YDB9-F1
#
_entry.id   AF-A0A7G6YDB9-F1
#
_cell.length_a   1.000
_cell.length_b   1.000
_cell.length_c   1.000
_cell.angle_alpha   90.00
_cell.angle_beta   90.00
_cell.angle_gamma   90.00
#
_symmetry.space_group_name_H-M   'P 1'
#
loop_
_entity.id
_entity.type
_entity.pdbx_description
1 polymer ?
#
loop_
_entity_poly.entity_id
_entity_poly.type
_entity_poly.pdbx_seq_one_letter_code
_entity_poly.pdbx_strand_id
1 'polypeptide(L)'
;MTAPDPHVLAPGLAPTPFSAAEIRAGCPAGRVSIVRTPDGLTAIRFAEGDDDGAWIEDTPLDETGKPSGPVERERSTWLELQEHAAFPVEHTRIDRCELLGPLEQRRCLRYTVRRGEATLVFWFAVDLPGMPIRVERTEGGVTRTTLEVIRVGF
;
A
#
# COMPACT_ATOMS: atom_id res chain seq x y z
N MET A 1 -2.43 21.62 -24.46
CA MET A 1 -1.83 20.29 -24.24
C MET A 1 -2.19 19.86 -22.84
N THR A 2 -3.00 18.82 -22.68
CA THR A 2 -3.33 18.26 -21.37
C THR A 2 -2.06 17.62 -20.80
N ALA A 3 -1.72 17.91 -19.55
CA ALA A 3 -0.61 17.24 -18.88
C ALA A 3 -0.85 15.71 -18.88
N PRO A 4 0.20 14.88 -19.01
CA PRO A 4 0.06 13.43 -18.88
C PRO A 4 -0.55 13.08 -17.51
N ASP A 5 -1.39 12.05 -17.47
CA ASP A 5 -1.99 11.57 -16.23
C ASP A 5 -0.88 11.10 -15.27
N PRO A 6 -0.71 11.73 -14.09
CA PRO A 6 0.38 11.41 -13.16
C PRO A 6 0.28 10.00 -12.56
N HIS A 7 -0.84 9.29 -12.77
CA HIS A 7 -1.02 7.91 -12.33
C HIS A 7 -0.44 6.89 -13.31
N VAL A 8 -0.15 7.27 -14.57
CA VAL A 8 0.36 6.36 -15.59
C VAL A 8 1.86 6.60 -15.78
N LEU A 9 2.68 5.70 -15.22
CA LEU A 9 4.14 5.85 -15.23
C LEU A 9 4.80 5.55 -16.58
N ALA A 10 4.24 4.60 -17.34
CA ALA A 10 4.77 4.23 -18.66
C ALA A 10 3.69 3.58 -19.54
N PRO A 11 3.86 3.56 -20.87
CA PRO A 11 3.01 2.78 -21.76
C PRO A 11 2.95 1.31 -21.35
N GLY A 12 1.75 0.71 -21.35
CA GLY A 12 1.54 -0.69 -20.96
C GLY A 12 1.33 -0.90 -19.46
N LEU A 13 1.46 0.13 -18.62
CA LEU A 13 1.14 0.05 -17.20
C LEU A 13 -0.28 0.54 -16.93
N ALA A 14 -0.97 -0.13 -16.01
CA ALA A 14 -2.23 0.33 -15.47
C ALA A 14 -2.01 1.60 -14.63
N PRO A 15 -3.00 2.50 -14.53
CA PRO A 15 -2.92 3.64 -13.62
C PRO A 15 -2.68 3.19 -12.18
N THR A 16 -1.68 3.77 -11.53
CA THR A 16 -1.44 3.63 -10.08
C THR A 16 -2.59 4.27 -9.29
N PRO A 17 -2.85 3.81 -8.05
CA PRO A 17 -3.96 4.34 -7.24
C PRO A 17 -3.70 5.77 -6.77
N PHE A 18 -2.42 6.14 -6.64
CA PHE A 18 -1.95 7.46 -6.21
C PHE A 18 -0.69 7.82 -6.98
N SER A 19 -0.55 9.08 -7.34
CA SER A 19 0.69 9.69 -7.81
C SER A 19 1.71 9.86 -6.67
N ALA A 20 2.99 10.02 -7.01
CA ALA A 20 4.06 10.34 -6.06
C ALA A 20 3.72 11.58 -5.21
N ALA A 21 3.09 12.61 -5.80
CA ALA A 21 2.67 13.81 -5.08
C ALA A 21 1.54 13.54 -4.07
N GLU A 22 0.58 12.68 -4.40
CA GLU A 22 -0.49 12.27 -3.48
C GLU A 22 0.04 11.38 -2.35
N ILE A 23 0.98 10.47 -2.64
CA ILE A 23 1.65 9.67 -1.61
C ILE A 23 2.39 10.60 -0.65
N ARG A 24 3.18 11.56 -1.17
CA ARG A 24 3.89 12.54 -0.36
C ARG A 24 2.94 13.35 0.53
N ALA A 25 1.83 13.84 -0.02
CA ALA A 25 0.86 14.62 0.74
C ALA A 25 0.10 13.77 1.78
N GLY A 26 -0.21 12.51 1.46
CA GLY A 26 -0.94 11.60 2.33
C GLY A 26 -0.07 10.94 3.41
N CYS A 27 1.24 10.89 3.22
CA CYS A 27 2.19 10.24 4.13
C CYS A 27 3.16 11.25 4.79
N PRO A 28 2.66 12.19 5.62
CA PRO A 28 3.53 13.12 6.32
C PRO A 28 4.41 12.39 7.34
N ALA A 29 5.54 13.01 7.69
CA ALA A 29 6.38 12.54 8.79
C ALA A 29 5.56 12.38 10.08
N GLY A 30 5.77 11.28 10.78
CA GLY A 30 4.99 10.87 11.96
C GLY A 30 3.84 9.92 11.65
N ARG A 31 3.35 9.83 10.40
CA ARG A 31 2.27 8.88 10.07
C ARG A 31 2.70 7.45 10.37
N VAL A 32 1.88 6.73 11.14
CA VAL A 32 2.08 5.32 11.49
C VAL A 32 0.89 4.49 11.01
N SER A 33 1.17 3.37 10.34
CA SER A 33 0.17 2.33 10.04
C SER A 33 0.51 1.08 10.82
N ILE A 34 -0.46 0.51 11.53
CA ILE A 34 -0.32 -0.82 12.12
C ILE A 34 -0.88 -1.82 11.13
N VAL A 35 -0.04 -2.76 10.73
CA VAL A 35 -0.37 -3.79 9.76
C VAL A 35 -0.33 -5.16 10.40
N ARG A 36 -1.25 -6.02 9.98
CA ARG A 36 -1.26 -7.44 10.26
C ARG A 36 -0.78 -8.18 9.02
N THR A 37 0.24 -9.01 9.19
CA THR A 37 0.77 -9.93 8.18
C THR A 37 0.70 -11.37 8.72
N PRO A 38 1.00 -12.40 7.91
CA PRO A 38 1.13 -13.77 8.41
C PRO A 38 2.19 -13.94 9.51
N ASP A 39 3.20 -13.06 9.55
CA ASP A 39 4.32 -13.12 10.49
C ASP A 39 4.05 -12.35 11.80
N GLY A 40 2.96 -11.59 11.87
CA GLY A 40 2.55 -10.89 13.08
C GLY A 40 2.06 -9.46 12.83
N LEU A 41 2.26 -8.60 13.82
CA LEU A 41 1.95 -7.18 13.74
C LEU A 41 3.22 -6.37 13.46
N THR A 42 3.12 -5.37 12.59
CA THR A 42 4.21 -4.44 12.30
C THR A 42 3.67 -3.01 12.33
N ALA A 43 4.41 -2.09 12.95
CA ALA A 43 4.20 -0.65 12.77
C ALA A 43 5.08 -0.15 11.63
N ILE A 44 4.47 0.45 10.61
CA ILE A 44 5.16 1.10 9.49
C ILE A 44 5.02 2.61 9.70
N ARG A 45 6.15 3.30 9.88
CA ARG A 45 6.19 4.75 10.17
C ARG A 45 6.93 5.50 9.07
N PHE A 46 6.34 6.57 8.57
CA PHE A 46 7.06 7.59 7.83
C PHE A 46 7.82 8.46 8.83
N ALA A 47 9.09 8.15 9.08
CA ALA A 47 9.88 8.78 10.13
C ALA A 47 10.22 10.25 9.80
N GLU A 48 10.67 10.47 8.57
CA GLU A 48 11.09 11.76 8.03
C GLU A 48 10.80 11.77 6.53
N GLY A 49 10.57 12.94 5.93
CA GLY A 49 10.37 13.06 4.49
C GLY A 49 10.79 14.42 3.96
N ASP A 50 11.21 14.44 2.70
CA ASP A 50 11.64 15.62 1.97
C ASP A 50 10.97 15.69 0.58
N ASP A 51 11.48 16.54 -0.31
CA ASP A 51 10.93 16.69 -1.66
C ASP A 51 11.07 15.42 -2.50
N ASP A 52 12.08 14.60 -2.24
CA ASP A 52 12.45 13.46 -3.08
C ASP A 52 11.92 12.13 -2.55
N GLY A 53 11.82 11.98 -1.22
CA GLY A 53 11.36 10.73 -0.61
C GLY A 53 11.12 10.80 0.89
N ALA A 54 11.05 9.61 1.50
CA ALA A 54 10.89 9.44 2.93
C ALA A 54 11.79 8.34 3.49
N TRP A 55 12.12 8.50 4.76
CA TRP A 55 12.62 7.43 5.62
C TRP A 55 11.43 6.67 6.20
N ILE A 56 11.38 5.37 5.93
CA ILE A 56 10.35 4.46 6.42
C ILE A 56 10.99 3.58 7.49
N GLU A 57 10.28 3.41 8.60
CA GLU A 57 10.68 2.54 9.70
C GLU A 57 9.64 1.45 9.92
N ASP A 58 10.11 0.21 9.93
CA ASP A 58 9.32 -0.97 10.22
C ASP A 58 9.69 -1.51 11.61
N THR A 59 8.70 -1.62 12.49
CA THR A 59 8.89 -2.11 13.86
C THR A 59 7.99 -3.32 14.11
N PRO A 60 8.55 -4.52 14.31
CA PRO A 60 7.78 -5.68 14.76
C PRO A 60 7.10 -5.39 16.11
N LEU A 61 5.84 -5.78 16.24
CA LEU A 61 5.05 -5.62 17.45
C LEU A 61 4.63 -6.98 18.02
N ASP A 62 4.47 -7.05 19.34
CA ASP A 62 3.81 -8.16 20.03
C ASP A 62 2.27 -8.06 19.93
N GLU A 63 1.57 -9.05 20.48
CA GLU A 63 0.10 -9.10 20.49
C GLU A 63 -0.56 -7.93 21.25
N THR A 64 0.20 -7.25 22.12
CA THR A 64 -0.26 -6.07 22.86
C THR A 64 0.02 -4.76 22.12
N GLY A 65 0.67 -4.83 20.96
CA GLY A 65 1.05 -3.68 20.15
C GLY A 65 2.33 -2.97 20.61
N LYS A 66 3.16 -3.62 21.43
CA LYS A 66 4.46 -3.07 21.86
C LYS A 66 5.59 -3.55 20.95
N PRO A 67 6.65 -2.75 20.74
CA PRO A 67 7.82 -3.19 19.99
C PRO A 67 8.41 -4.49 20.55
N SER A 68 8.61 -5.47 19.67
CA SER A 68 9.11 -6.81 20.02
C SER A 68 10.46 -7.14 19.37
N GLY A 69 10.97 -6.27 18.49
CA GLY A 69 12.20 -6.48 17.74
C GLY A 69 12.91 -5.18 17.36
N PRO A 70 14.04 -5.27 16.63
CA PRO A 70 14.74 -4.10 16.13
C PRO A 70 13.88 -3.30 15.15
N VAL A 71 14.11 -2.00 15.08
CA VAL A 71 13.53 -1.13 14.06
C VAL A 71 14.39 -1.26 12.80
N GLU A 72 13.76 -1.65 11.70
CA GLU A 72 14.37 -1.60 10.37
C GLU A 72 14.06 -0.24 9.75
N ARG A 73 15.04 0.38 9.10
CA ARG A 73 14.90 1.72 8.51
C ARG A 73 15.45 1.73 7.10
N GLU A 74 14.64 2.18 6.17
CA GLU A 74 15.01 2.31 4.76
C GLU A 74 14.58 3.66 4.18
N ARG A 75 15.18 4.04 3.07
CA ARG A 75 14.82 5.25 2.32
C ARG A 75 14.18 4.84 1.01
N SER A 76 13.04 5.43 0.70
CA SER A 76 12.35 5.29 -0.59
C SER A 76 12.00 6.65 -1.15
N THR A 77 12.21 6.85 -2.44
CA THR A 77 11.70 8.00 -3.17
C THR A 77 10.18 7.91 -3.32
N TRP A 78 9.52 9.06 -3.50
CA TRP A 78 8.07 9.08 -3.74
C TRP A 78 7.68 8.34 -5.04
N LEU A 79 8.58 8.34 -6.03
CA LEU A 79 8.41 7.60 -7.28
C LEU A 79 8.52 6.09 -7.07
N GLU A 80 9.52 5.60 -6.34
CA GLU A 80 9.66 4.17 -6.01
C GLU A 80 8.42 3.64 -5.28
N LEU A 81 7.86 4.43 -4.36
CA LEU A 81 6.61 4.07 -3.68
C LEU A 81 5.41 4.01 -4.63
N GLN A 82 5.34 4.88 -5.63
CA GLN A 82 4.31 4.83 -6.67
C GLN A 82 4.50 3.60 -7.58
N GLU A 83 5.75 3.28 -7.95
CA GLU A 83 6.11 2.16 -8.81
C GLU A 83 5.69 0.80 -8.24
N HIS A 84 5.60 0.65 -6.91
CA HIS A 84 5.08 -0.56 -6.27
C HIS A 84 3.67 -0.96 -6.72
N ALA A 85 2.86 -0.02 -7.20
CA ALA A 85 1.52 -0.26 -7.71
C ALA A 85 1.41 -0.20 -9.25
N ALA A 86 2.54 -0.08 -9.95
CA ALA A 86 2.59 0.04 -11.40
C ALA A 86 2.57 -1.34 -12.06
N PHE A 87 1.37 -1.91 -12.21
CA PHE A 87 1.18 -3.26 -12.75
C PHE A 87 0.92 -3.25 -14.26
N PRO A 88 1.29 -4.31 -15.00
CA PRO A 88 0.98 -4.42 -16.42
C PRO A 88 -0.53 -4.39 -16.68
N VAL A 89 -0.97 -3.60 -17.66
CA VAL A 89 -2.39 -3.37 -17.95
C VAL A 89 -3.10 -4.64 -18.39
N GLU A 90 -2.42 -5.50 -19.16
CA GLU A 90 -2.94 -6.77 -19.66
C GLU A 90 -3.24 -7.79 -18.56
N HIS A 91 -2.65 -7.60 -17.37
CA HIS A 91 -2.79 -8.49 -16.22
C HIS A 91 -3.57 -7.87 -15.07
N THR A 92 -4.04 -6.63 -15.22
CA THR A 92 -4.63 -5.86 -14.13
C THR A 92 -6.07 -5.48 -14.44
N ARG A 93 -6.97 -5.78 -13.52
CA ARG A 93 -8.33 -5.25 -13.49
C ARG A 93 -8.47 -4.30 -12.30
N ILE A 94 -9.08 -3.14 -12.53
CA ILE A 94 -9.34 -2.15 -11.49
C ILE A 94 -10.86 -1.96 -11.38
N ASP A 95 -11.40 -2.16 -10.18
CA ASP A 95 -12.81 -1.89 -9.86
C ASP A 95 -12.91 -0.87 -8.73
N ARG A 96 -13.98 -0.07 -8.72
CA ARG A 96 -14.36 0.69 -7.51
C ARG A 96 -15.22 -0.19 -6.62
N CYS A 97 -14.94 -0.20 -5.33
CA CYS A 97 -15.76 -0.94 -4.36
C CYS A 97 -15.77 -0.26 -2.99
N GLU A 98 -16.55 -0.82 -2.08
CA GLU A 98 -16.46 -0.54 -0.66
C GLU A 98 -15.87 -1.77 0.04
N LEU A 99 -15.00 -1.53 1.02
CA LEU A 99 -14.40 -2.58 1.84
C LEU A 99 -14.74 -2.28 3.29
N LEU A 100 -15.40 -3.22 3.95
CA LEU A 100 -15.58 -3.22 5.40
C LEU A 100 -14.41 -3.97 6.04
N GLY A 101 -13.79 -3.37 7.05
CA GLY A 101 -12.68 -3.98 7.78
C GLY A 101 -12.32 -3.22 9.05
N PRO A 102 -11.10 -3.42 9.56
CA PRO A 102 -10.62 -2.75 10.77
C PRO A 102 -10.61 -1.21 10.70
N LEU A 103 -10.46 -0.64 9.50
CA LEU A 103 -10.50 0.81 9.26
C LEU A 103 -11.91 1.33 8.96
N GLU A 104 -12.93 0.61 9.44
CA GLU A 104 -14.35 0.82 9.13
C GLU A 104 -14.62 0.62 7.63
N GLN A 105 -15.78 1.10 7.15
CA GLN A 105 -16.12 1.04 5.73
C GLN A 105 -15.34 2.10 4.94
N ARG A 106 -14.57 1.68 3.94
CA ARG A 106 -13.77 2.57 3.10
C ARG A 106 -14.10 2.39 1.62
N ARG A 107 -14.19 3.50 0.88
CA ARG A 107 -14.24 3.49 -0.58
C ARG A 107 -12.85 3.15 -1.12
N CYS A 108 -12.78 2.17 -1.99
CA CYS A 108 -11.51 1.62 -2.46
C CYS A 108 -11.44 1.53 -3.98
N LEU A 109 -10.21 1.56 -4.49
CA LEU A 109 -9.85 0.92 -5.74
C LEU A 109 -9.38 -0.50 -5.44
N ARG A 110 -10.01 -1.49 -6.06
CA ARG A 110 -9.62 -2.90 -5.99
C ARG A 110 -8.88 -3.28 -7.25
N TYR A 111 -7.60 -3.62 -7.10
CA TYR A 111 -6.75 -4.11 -8.16
C TYR A 111 -6.72 -5.63 -8.09
N THR A 112 -7.09 -6.32 -9.16
CA THR A 112 -6.87 -7.76 -9.33
C THR A 112 -5.78 -7.96 -10.36
N VAL A 113 -4.63 -8.48 -9.92
CA VAL A 113 -3.40 -8.61 -10.70
C VAL A 113 -3.05 -10.09 -10.85
N ARG A 114 -2.98 -10.57 -12.09
CA ARG A 114 -2.53 -11.94 -12.41
C ARG A 114 -1.01 -11.99 -12.49
N ARG A 115 -0.38 -12.93 -11.78
CA ARG A 115 1.07 -13.20 -11.83
C ARG A 115 1.33 -14.71 -11.87
N GLY A 116 1.53 -15.25 -13.07
CA GLY A 116 1.62 -16.71 -13.26
C GLY A 116 0.34 -17.38 -12.79
N GLU A 117 0.48 -18.42 -11.95
CA GLU A 117 -0.63 -19.14 -11.33
C GLU A 117 -1.25 -18.41 -10.13
N ALA A 118 -0.62 -17.33 -9.65
CA ALA A 118 -1.12 -16.56 -8.52
C ALA A 118 -1.97 -15.37 -8.97
N THR A 119 -3.00 -15.06 -8.18
CA THR A 119 -3.75 -13.81 -8.28
C THR A 119 -3.52 -12.99 -7.01
N LEU A 120 -3.10 -11.74 -7.18
CA LEU A 120 -2.97 -10.77 -6.10
C LEU A 120 -4.15 -9.81 -6.16
N VAL A 121 -4.76 -9.52 -5.02
CA VAL A 121 -5.80 -8.51 -4.91
C VAL A 121 -5.37 -7.44 -3.92
N PHE A 122 -5.35 -6.19 -4.35
CA PHE A 122 -4.97 -5.04 -3.53
C PHE A 122 -6.18 -4.12 -3.38
N TRP A 123 -6.42 -3.65 -2.17
CA TRP A 123 -7.43 -2.63 -1.89
C TRP A 123 -6.75 -1.36 -1.44
N PHE A 124 -6.87 -0.30 -2.24
CA PHE A 124 -6.37 1.03 -1.90
C PHE A 124 -7.54 1.92 -1.50
N ALA A 125 -7.56 2.39 -0.27
CA ALA A 125 -8.59 3.32 0.20
C ALA A 125 -8.33 4.71 -0.40
N VAL A 126 -9.30 5.24 -1.16
CA VAL A 126 -9.11 6.45 -1.98
C VAL A 126 -8.79 7.71 -1.17
N ASP A 127 -9.10 7.70 0.11
CA ASP A 127 -8.88 8.78 1.08
C ASP A 127 -7.64 8.55 1.97
N LEU A 128 -6.88 7.48 1.74
CA LEU A 128 -5.65 7.16 2.46
C LEU A 128 -4.51 6.85 1.48
N PRO A 129 -3.93 7.86 0.79
CA PRO A 129 -2.80 7.66 -0.12
C PRO A 129 -1.65 6.89 0.52
N GLY A 130 -0.96 6.07 -0.27
CA GLY A 130 0.14 5.21 0.18
C GLY A 130 -0.13 3.73 -0.07
N MET A 131 0.21 2.89 0.89
CA MET A 131 0.11 1.42 0.79
C MET A 131 -1.35 0.94 0.70
N PRO A 132 -1.61 -0.25 0.12
CA PRO A 132 -2.94 -0.86 0.16
C PRO A 132 -3.36 -1.15 1.61
N ILE A 133 -4.65 -0.95 1.92
CA ILE A 133 -5.22 -1.29 3.24
C ILE A 133 -5.47 -2.78 3.42
N ARG A 134 -5.48 -3.54 2.32
CA ARG A 134 -5.53 -5.01 2.33
C ARG A 134 -4.84 -5.57 1.10
N VAL A 135 -4.15 -6.68 1.28
CA VAL A 135 -3.59 -7.49 0.19
C VAL A 135 -3.99 -8.95 0.42
N GLU A 136 -4.55 -9.56 -0.61
CA GLU A 136 -4.80 -10.99 -0.66
C GLU A 136 -4.01 -11.64 -1.77
N ARG A 137 -3.57 -12.87 -1.54
CA ARG A 137 -2.95 -13.73 -2.54
C ARG A 137 -3.75 -15.02 -2.64
N THR A 138 -4.17 -15.36 -3.85
CA THR A 138 -4.79 -16.63 -4.19
C THR A 138 -3.83 -17.45 -5.04
N GLU A 139 -3.53 -18.67 -4.59
CA GLU A 139 -2.69 -19.64 -5.29
C GLU A 139 -3.16 -21.05 -4.95
N GLY A 140 -3.25 -21.95 -5.95
CA GLY A 140 -3.76 -23.30 -5.75
C GLY A 140 -5.20 -23.35 -5.20
N GLY A 141 -6.03 -22.35 -5.53
CA GLY A 141 -7.40 -22.22 -5.02
C GLY A 141 -7.54 -21.76 -3.58
N VAL A 142 -6.43 -21.45 -2.89
CA VAL A 142 -6.42 -20.97 -1.50
C VAL A 142 -6.13 -19.48 -1.47
N THR A 143 -7.03 -18.71 -0.87
CA THR A 143 -6.82 -17.27 -0.64
C THR A 143 -6.28 -17.02 0.77
N ARG A 144 -5.23 -16.21 0.87
CA ARG A 144 -4.64 -15.75 2.14
C ARG A 144 -4.52 -14.23 2.13
N THR A 145 -4.92 -13.60 3.23
CA THR A 145 -4.60 -12.19 3.46
C THR A 145 -3.13 -12.09 3.86
N THR A 146 -2.32 -11.42 3.05
CA THR A 146 -0.88 -11.23 3.28
C THR A 146 -0.58 -9.91 3.99
N LEU A 147 -1.52 -8.97 3.91
CA LEU A 147 -1.44 -7.69 4.60
C LEU A 147 -2.84 -7.16 4.87
N GLU A 148 -3.06 -6.62 6.07
CA GLU A 148 -4.24 -5.85 6.42
C GLU A 148 -3.84 -4.69 7.33
N VAL A 149 -4.11 -3.45 6.92
CA VAL A 149 -3.91 -2.28 7.78
C VAL A 149 -5.05 -2.26 8.79
N ILE A 150 -4.70 -2.35 10.07
CA ILE A 150 -5.69 -2.43 11.15
C ILE A 150 -5.92 -1.10 11.85
N ARG A 151 -4.99 -0.16 11.72
CA ARG A 151 -5.04 1.18 12.31
C ARG A 151 -4.08 2.12 11.58
N VAL A 152 -4.45 3.40 11.48
CA VAL A 152 -3.59 4.48 10.97
C VAL A 152 -3.64 5.64 11.98
N GLY A 153 -2.49 6.26 12.26
CA GLY A 153 -2.35 7.41 13.15
C GLY A 153 -1.28 8.39 12.68
N PHE A 154 -1.18 9.53 13.36
CA PHE A 154 -0.24 10.62 13.11
C PHE A 154 0.45 11.05 14.41
#